data_AF-A0A961T2L6-F1
#
_entry.id   AF-A0A961T2L6-F1
#
_cell.length_a   1.000
_cell.length_b   1.000
_cell.length_c   1.000
_cell.angle_alpha   90.00
_cell.angle_beta   90.00
_cell.angle_gamma   90.00
#
_symmetry.space_group_name_H-M   'P 1'
#
loop_
_entity.id
_entity.type
_entity.pdbx_description
1 polymer ?
#
loop_
_entity_poly.entity_id
_entity_poly.type
_entity_poly.pdbx_seq_one_letter_code
_entity_poly.pdbx_strand_id
1 'polypeptide(L)'
;MKSLSKYRELWLAAAIALLVAAVATRFPAFATPARLLAVFNDYTILIILALGQMTVILTRSIDLSMASNLAFTGMVIAMLNAAYPSIPVPLLIVLAMVIGSLLGSFNGILVWKLDIPP
;
A
#
# COMPACT_ATOMS: atom_id res chain seq x y z
N MET A 1 -19.25 -22.94 -22.41
CA MET A 1 -18.14 -22.69 -21.46
C MET A 1 -17.77 -21.22 -21.57
N LYS A 2 -18.05 -20.40 -20.55
CA LYS A 2 -17.71 -18.96 -20.59
C LYS A 2 -16.19 -18.85 -20.74
N SER A 3 -15.72 -18.13 -21.76
CA SER A 3 -14.30 -18.03 -22.10
C SER A 3 -13.51 -17.45 -20.92
N LEU A 4 -12.73 -18.29 -20.23
CA LEU A 4 -11.84 -17.89 -19.14
C LEU A 4 -10.83 -16.83 -19.59
N SER A 5 -10.53 -16.73 -20.89
CA SER A 5 -9.63 -15.72 -21.46
C SER A 5 -10.13 -14.27 -21.38
N LYS A 6 -11.40 -14.02 -20.98
CA LYS A 6 -11.94 -12.66 -20.85
C LYS A 6 -11.50 -11.94 -19.57
N TYR A 7 -11.04 -12.66 -18.54
CA TYR A 7 -10.62 -12.04 -17.28
C TYR A 7 -9.15 -11.65 -17.33
N ARG A 8 -8.88 -10.34 -17.29
CA ARG A 8 -7.50 -9.79 -17.24
C ARG A 8 -6.71 -10.31 -16.04
N GLU A 9 -7.40 -10.56 -14.93
CA GLU A 9 -6.84 -11.10 -13.69
C GLU A 9 -6.15 -12.45 -13.90
N LEU A 10 -6.73 -13.34 -14.73
CA LEU A 10 -6.16 -14.65 -15.02
C LEU A 10 -4.86 -14.53 -15.81
N TRP A 11 -4.79 -13.58 -16.74
CA TRP A 11 -3.54 -13.30 -17.48
C TRP A 11 -2.46 -12.69 -16.58
N LEU A 12 -2.83 -11.81 -15.66
CA LEU A 12 -1.90 -11.25 -14.68
C LEU A 12 -1.39 -12.34 -13.72
N ALA A 13 -2.26 -13.22 -13.23
CA ALA A 13 -1.86 -14.35 -12.40
C ALA A 13 -0.93 -15.32 -13.14
N ALA A 14 -1.24 -15.62 -14.40
CA ALA A 14 -0.39 -16.45 -15.25
C ALA A 14 0.98 -15.79 -15.51
N ALA A 15 1.02 -14.48 -15.74
CA ALA A 15 2.26 -13.73 -15.91
C ALA A 15 3.13 -13.75 -14.65
N ILE A 16 2.52 -13.55 -13.47
CA ILE A 16 3.21 -13.64 -12.18
C ILE A 16 3.75 -15.06 -11.96
N ALA A 17 2.95 -16.09 -12.22
CA ALA A 17 3.38 -17.49 -12.09
C ALA A 17 4.55 -17.81 -13.03
N LEU A 18 4.51 -17.35 -14.28
CA LEU A 18 5.61 -17.48 -15.24
C LEU A 18 6.87 -16.76 -14.77
N LEU A 19 6.75 -15.55 -14.24
CA LEU A 19 7.88 -14.81 -13.66
C LEU A 19 8.50 -15.54 -12.49
N VAL A 20 7.68 -16.05 -11.55
CA VAL A 20 8.17 -16.82 -10.41
C VAL A 20 8.90 -18.08 -10.88
N ALA A 21 8.34 -18.82 -11.86
CA ALA A 21 8.97 -20.00 -12.43
C ALA A 21 10.30 -19.66 -13.13
N ALA A 22 10.34 -18.59 -13.92
CA ALA A 22 11.55 -18.13 -14.60
C ALA A 22 12.66 -17.77 -13.60
N VAL A 23 12.33 -17.01 -12.55
CA VAL A 23 13.28 -16.65 -11.49
C VAL A 23 13.76 -17.90 -10.73
N ALA A 24 12.85 -18.86 -10.47
CA ALA A 24 13.19 -20.11 -9.79
C ALA A 24 14.23 -20.95 -10.56
N THR A 25 14.30 -20.84 -11.90
CA THR A 25 15.34 -21.54 -12.68
C THR A 25 16.76 -21.06 -12.39
N ARG A 26 16.93 -19.84 -11.87
CA ARG A 26 18.23 -19.25 -11.51
C ARG A 26 18.42 -19.16 -10.00
N PHE A 27 17.36 -18.91 -9.26
CA PHE A 27 17.36 -18.81 -7.79
C PHE A 27 16.26 -19.70 -7.20
N PRO A 28 16.48 -21.01 -7.04
CA PRO A 28 15.45 -21.95 -6.56
C PRO A 28 14.90 -21.59 -5.18
N ALA A 29 15.72 -20.97 -4.33
CA ALA A 29 15.32 -20.50 -3.00
C ALA A 29 14.22 -19.42 -3.05
N PHE A 30 14.07 -18.69 -4.17
CA PHE A 30 13.04 -17.67 -4.34
C PHE A 30 11.62 -18.24 -4.28
N ALA A 31 11.40 -19.45 -4.84
CA ALA A 31 10.09 -20.10 -4.88
C ALA A 31 9.70 -20.80 -3.57
N THR A 32 10.51 -20.68 -2.51
CA THR A 32 10.16 -21.24 -1.21
C THR A 32 9.00 -20.45 -0.57
N PRO A 33 8.09 -21.11 0.17
CA PRO A 33 6.96 -20.42 0.81
C PRO A 33 7.38 -19.24 1.68
N ALA A 34 8.48 -19.35 2.42
CA ALA A 34 8.99 -18.27 3.27
C ALA A 34 9.41 -17.03 2.48
N ARG A 35 10.05 -17.20 1.30
CA ARG A 35 10.47 -16.07 0.46
C ARG A 35 9.30 -15.43 -0.27
N LEU A 36 8.35 -16.23 -0.74
CA LEU A 36 7.11 -15.70 -1.31
C LEU A 36 6.32 -14.90 -0.28
N LEU A 37 6.21 -15.40 0.96
CA LEU A 37 5.58 -14.66 2.06
C LEU A 37 6.30 -13.34 2.37
N ALA A 38 7.63 -13.33 2.34
CA ALA A 38 8.40 -12.09 2.52
C ALA A 38 8.05 -11.07 1.42
N VAL A 39 7.98 -11.50 0.15
CA VAL A 39 7.56 -10.64 -0.96
C VAL A 39 6.15 -10.08 -0.71
N PHE A 40 5.18 -10.92 -0.31
CA PHE A 40 3.83 -10.44 0.01
C PHE A 40 3.82 -9.42 1.17
N ASN A 41 4.64 -9.62 2.19
CA ASN A 41 4.78 -8.66 3.29
C ASN A 41 5.31 -7.31 2.79
N ASP A 42 6.31 -7.30 1.90
CA ASP A 42 6.86 -6.06 1.32
C ASP A 42 5.79 -5.28 0.53
N TYR A 43 4.91 -5.99 -0.19
CA TYR A 43 3.82 -5.38 -0.96
C TYR A 43 2.57 -5.05 -0.14
N THR A 44 2.46 -5.50 1.12
CA THR A 44 1.25 -5.32 1.94
C THR A 44 0.89 -3.85 2.09
N ILE A 45 1.87 -2.96 2.26
CA ILE A 45 1.64 -1.52 2.37
C ILE A 45 0.99 -0.98 1.09
N LEU A 46 1.48 -1.38 -0.09
CA LEU A 46 0.93 -0.95 -1.37
C LEU A 46 -0.48 -1.51 -1.61
N ILE A 47 -0.75 -2.75 -1.20
CA ILE A 47 -2.08 -3.37 -1.29
C ILE A 47 -3.09 -2.59 -0.43
N ILE A 48 -2.74 -2.29 0.83
CA ILE A 48 -3.61 -1.53 1.74
C ILE A 48 -3.89 -0.13 1.18
N LEU A 49 -2.85 0.56 0.67
CA LEU A 49 -3.02 1.86 0.03
C LEU A 49 -3.94 1.79 -1.20
N ALA A 50 -3.75 0.80 -2.07
CA ALA A 50 -4.56 0.63 -3.27
C ALA A 50 -6.05 0.42 -2.93
N LEU A 51 -6.35 -0.35 -1.87
CA LEU A 51 -7.71 -0.53 -1.37
C LEU A 51 -8.31 0.79 -0.85
N GLY A 52 -7.55 1.60 -0.11
CA GLY A 52 -7.98 2.92 0.33
C GLY A 52 -8.28 3.85 -0.84
N GLN A 53 -7.36 3.92 -1.80
CA GLN A 53 -7.48 4.76 -3.00
C GLN A 53 -8.59 4.37 -3.94
N MET A 54 -9.02 3.12 -3.95
CA MET A 54 -10.17 2.70 -4.75
C MET A 54 -11.38 3.61 -4.51
N THR A 55 -11.62 4.03 -3.26
CA THR A 55 -12.73 4.92 -2.92
C THR A 55 -12.60 6.31 -3.57
N VAL A 56 -11.37 6.83 -3.67
CA VAL A 56 -11.04 8.13 -4.29
C VAL A 56 -11.08 8.03 -5.82
N ILE A 57 -10.59 6.94 -6.40
CA ILE A 57 -10.66 6.71 -7.85
C ILE A 57 -12.11 6.62 -8.31
N LEU A 58 -12.99 6.03 -7.51
CA LEU A 58 -14.43 5.98 -7.81
C LEU A 58 -15.07 7.37 -7.87
N THR A 59 -14.55 8.38 -7.16
CA THR A 59 -14.99 9.78 -7.28
C THR A 59 -14.38 10.51 -8.48
N ARG A 60 -13.68 9.78 -9.38
CA ARG A 60 -12.93 10.31 -10.54
C ARG A 60 -11.77 11.23 -10.14
N SER A 61 -11.24 11.02 -8.94
CA SER A 61 -10.10 11.73 -8.37
C SER A 61 -8.87 10.80 -8.39
N ILE A 62 -7.66 11.33 -8.55
CA ILE A 62 -6.42 10.53 -8.46
C ILE A 62 -5.53 11.17 -7.40
N ASP A 63 -5.81 10.87 -6.13
CA ASP A 63 -5.10 11.50 -5.01
C ASP A 63 -3.62 11.09 -4.96
N LEU A 64 -2.74 11.97 -5.47
CA LEU A 64 -1.30 11.76 -5.43
C LEU A 64 -0.71 12.02 -4.02
N SER A 65 -1.44 12.75 -3.17
CA SER A 65 -1.01 13.14 -1.82
C SER A 65 -0.95 11.97 -0.84
N MET A 66 -1.57 10.83 -1.15
CA MET A 66 -1.53 9.62 -0.31
C MET A 66 -0.10 9.16 0.00
N ALA A 67 0.82 9.30 -0.98
CA ALA A 67 2.16 8.75 -0.90
C ALA A 67 3.02 9.62 0.00
N SER A 68 2.88 10.95 -0.12
CA SER A 68 3.50 11.91 0.80
C SER A 68 2.94 11.78 2.21
N ASN A 69 1.63 11.56 2.37
CA ASN A 69 1.01 11.35 3.68
C ASN A 69 1.54 10.09 4.37
N LEU A 70 1.64 8.98 3.65
CA LEU A 70 2.24 7.74 4.17
C LEU A 70 3.70 7.97 4.58
N ALA A 71 4.50 8.56 3.68
CA ALA A 71 5.92 8.79 3.94
C ALA A 71 6.14 9.71 5.15
N PHE A 72 5.38 10.80 5.25
CA PHE A 72 5.44 11.73 6.37
C PHE A 72 5.02 11.06 7.68
N THR A 73 3.87 10.40 7.71
CA THR A 73 3.38 9.71 8.90
C THR A 73 4.37 8.64 9.36
N GLY A 74 4.88 7.83 8.42
CA GLY A 74 5.90 6.81 8.72
C GLY A 74 7.19 7.39 9.28
N MET A 75 7.69 8.49 8.69
CA MET A 75 8.87 9.20 9.19
C MET A 75 8.67 9.76 10.59
N VAL A 76 7.53 10.41 10.87
CA VAL A 76 7.24 10.96 12.20
C VAL A 76 7.23 9.86 13.25
N ILE A 77 6.56 8.74 12.98
CA ILE A 77 6.49 7.62 13.92
C ILE A 77 7.84 6.93 14.08
N ALA A 78 8.61 6.76 13.01
CA ALA A 78 9.96 6.20 13.07
C ALA A 78 10.90 7.07 13.90
N MET A 79 10.88 8.39 13.69
CA MET A 79 11.67 9.34 14.46
C MET A 79 11.24 9.38 15.93
N LEU A 80 9.93 9.30 16.21
CA LEU A 80 9.41 9.26 17.57
C LEU A 80 9.86 7.99 18.30
N ASN A 81 9.80 6.84 17.64
CA ASN A 81 10.29 5.58 18.19
C ASN A 81 11.81 5.59 18.41
N ALA A 82 12.56 6.23 17.50
CA ALA A 82 14.01 6.37 17.65
C ALA A 82 14.39 7.30 18.82
N ALA A 83 13.65 8.40 19.01
CA ALA A 83 13.88 9.35 20.10
C ALA A 83 13.40 8.82 21.46
N TYR A 84 12.32 8.03 21.48
CA TYR A 84 11.72 7.49 22.70
C TYR A 84 11.40 5.99 22.55
N PRO A 85 12.41 5.11 22.67
CA PRO A 85 12.24 3.66 22.47
C PRO A 85 11.34 2.97 23.49
N SER A 86 11.08 3.62 24.63
CA SER A 86 10.21 3.10 25.70
C SER A 86 8.73 3.27 25.40
N ILE A 87 8.34 3.98 24.34
CA ILE A 87 6.94 4.16 23.96
C ILE A 87 6.38 2.80 23.51
N PRO A 88 5.26 2.33 24.08
CA PRO A 88 4.63 1.09 23.63
C PRO A 88 4.19 1.17 22.17
N VAL A 89 4.46 0.10 21.40
CA VAL A 89 4.06 -0.02 19.99
C VAL A 89 2.57 0.27 19.75
N PRO A 90 1.61 -0.18 20.59
CA PRO A 90 0.20 0.17 20.42
C PRO A 90 -0.06 1.68 20.40
N LEU A 91 0.68 2.46 21.20
CA LEU A 91 0.53 3.91 21.24
C LEU A 91 1.05 4.56 19.95
N LEU A 92 2.18 4.07 19.41
CA LEU A 92 2.70 4.52 18.12
C LEU A 92 1.71 4.25 16.98
N ILE A 93 1.02 3.12 17.00
CA ILE A 93 -0.03 2.78 16.01
C ILE A 93 -1.19 3.78 16.11
N VAL A 94 -1.69 4.05 17.32
CA VAL A 94 -2.77 5.03 17.53
C VAL A 94 -2.34 6.42 17.04
N LEU A 95 -1.12 6.86 17.36
CA LEU A 95 -0.59 8.14 16.88
C LEU A 95 -0.48 8.18 15.35
N ALA A 96 -0.05 7.08 14.71
CA ALA A 96 0.00 6.99 13.24
C ALA A 96 -1.39 7.16 12.62
N MET A 97 -2.42 6.51 13.21
CA MET A 97 -3.81 6.65 12.75
C MET A 97 -4.33 8.07 12.92
N VAL A 98 -4.02 8.73 14.04
CA VAL A 98 -4.42 10.13 14.29
C VAL A 98 -3.76 11.07 13.28
N ILE A 99 -2.45 10.97 13.08
CA ILE A 99 -1.73 11.82 12.12
C ILE A 99 -2.24 11.59 10.69
N GLY A 100 -2.35 10.33 10.28
CA GLY A 100 -2.82 9.97 8.93
C GLY A 100 -4.26 10.43 8.67
N SER A 101 -5.17 10.28 9.66
CA SER A 101 -6.55 10.73 9.52
C SER A 101 -6.68 12.25 9.47
N LEU A 102 -5.87 12.99 10.22
CA LEU A 102 -5.83 14.46 10.16
C LEU A 102 -5.35 14.95 8.80
N LEU A 103 -4.24 14.40 8.29
CA LEU A 103 -3.71 14.76 6.97
C LEU A 103 -4.66 14.37 5.83
N GLY A 104 -5.25 13.17 5.90
CA GLY A 104 -6.26 12.73 4.93
C GLY A 104 -7.51 13.60 4.95
N SER A 105 -8.00 13.97 6.12
CA SER A 105 -9.16 14.88 6.25
C SER A 105 -8.84 16.27 5.72
N PHE A 106 -7.64 16.78 6.00
CA PHE A 106 -7.18 18.06 5.47
C PHE A 106 -7.16 18.04 3.93
N ASN A 107 -6.55 17.02 3.32
CA ASN A 107 -6.52 16.88 1.86
C ASN A 107 -7.93 16.72 1.28
N GLY A 108 -8.81 15.95 1.93
CA GLY A 108 -10.22 15.82 1.53
C GLY A 108 -10.98 17.15 1.57
N ILE A 109 -10.74 18.00 2.58
CA ILE A 109 -11.36 19.34 2.68
C ILE A 109 -10.83 20.26 1.57
N LEU A 110 -9.54 20.20 1.26
CA LEU A 110 -8.93 21.00 0.19
C LEU A 110 -9.55 20.65 -1.17
N VAL A 111 -9.70 19.37 -1.47
CA VAL A 111 -10.35 18.92 -2.71
C VAL A 111 -11.83 19.31 -2.71
N TRP A 112 -12.55 19.12 -1.59
CA TRP A 112 -13.98 19.40 -1.52
C TRP A 112 -14.35 20.90 -1.59
N LYS A 113 -13.57 21.78 -0.94
CA LYS A 113 -13.91 23.22 -0.84
C LYS A 113 -13.19 24.10 -1.84
N LEU A 114 -11.95 23.75 -2.22
CA LEU A 114 -11.09 24.62 -3.01
C LEU A 114 -10.90 24.11 -4.44
N ASP A 115 -11.55 23.00 -4.81
CA ASP A 115 -11.41 22.34 -6.11
C ASP A 115 -9.94 22.14 -6.52
N ILE A 116 -9.08 21.91 -5.51
CA ILE A 116 -7.68 21.56 -5.77
C ILE A 116 -7.70 20.23 -6.52
N PRO A 117 -7.04 20.13 -7.69
CA PRO A 117 -6.97 18.89 -8.42
C PRO A 117 -6.42 17.78 -7.50
N PRO A 118 -7.18 16.68 -7.32
CA PRO A 118 -6.75 15.55 -6.52
C PRO A 118 -5.50 14.88 -7.11
#